data_AF-A0A4R4BPR0-F1
#
_entry.id   AF-A0A4R4BPR0-F1
#
_cell.length_a   1.000
_cell.length_b   1.000
_cell.length_c   1.000
_cell.angle_alpha   90.00
_cell.angle_beta   90.00
_cell.angle_gamma   90.00
#
_symmetry.space_group_name_H-M   'P 1'
#
loop_
_entity.id
_entity.type
_entity.pdbx_description
1 polymer ?
#
loop_
_entity_poly.entity_id
_entity_poly.type
_entity_poly.pdbx_seq_one_letter_code
_entity_poly.pdbx_strand_id
1 'polypeptide(L)'
;MLSVDKLILWCKKKNNIQQTFVRKVNYLCIILGVVFFSCGIEEYIYLFPVSNVSVNGVSSITITTPDQSSVASYFDRYLIFYRIYLSDNNLSSVSSSDLSSINTAMASHYSYFSTYTSTANYSVVSYNMSDIFNQKGFYELSVTDSSVNLTSDSSVTFTLTLNSGLRYKSRSFSKSDINKNGNDDEDVEGTGQYAYVMFYIIAFGTDTGGSAIYSNPTWLGVLKIE
;
A
#
# COMPACT_ATOMS: atom_id res chain seq x y z
N MET A 1 64.72 28.96 47.71
CA MET A 1 64.31 29.81 46.58
C MET A 1 64.24 28.95 45.32
N LEU A 2 63.06 28.65 44.79
CA LEU A 2 62.93 27.92 43.52
C LEU A 2 63.36 28.86 42.39
N SER A 3 64.32 28.44 41.55
CA SER A 3 64.73 29.21 40.37
C SER A 3 63.51 29.48 39.47
N VAL A 4 63.43 30.70 38.95
CA VAL A 4 62.36 31.19 38.07
C VAL A 4 62.15 30.25 36.86
N ASP A 5 63.22 29.62 36.38
CA ASP A 5 63.16 28.67 35.27
C ASP A 5 62.34 27.41 35.60
N LYS A 6 62.42 26.92 36.84
CA LYS A 6 61.62 25.77 37.30
C LYS A 6 60.13 26.13 37.39
N LEU A 7 59.80 27.37 37.73
CA LEU A 7 58.41 27.85 37.78
C LEU A 7 57.81 27.95 36.36
N ILE A 8 58.57 28.48 35.40
CA ILE A 8 58.13 28.60 33.99
C ILE A 8 57.92 27.21 33.37
N LEU A 9 58.83 26.26 33.63
CA LEU A 9 58.71 24.89 33.11
C LEU A 9 57.48 24.17 33.69
N TRP A 10 57.20 24.38 34.98
CA TRP A 10 56.03 23.82 35.66
C TRP A 10 54.72 24.38 35.08
N CYS A 11 54.64 25.69 34.84
CA CYS A 11 53.48 26.32 34.20
C CYS A 11 53.24 25.81 32.76
N LYS A 12 54.29 25.66 31.94
CA LYS A 12 54.17 25.08 30.59
C LYS A 12 53.70 23.63 30.63
N LYS A 13 54.22 22.82 31.56
CA LYS A 13 53.80 21.41 31.73
C LYS A 13 52.34 21.31 32.15
N LYS A 14 51.87 22.17 33.08
CA LYS A 14 50.47 22.22 33.52
C LYS A 14 49.52 22.60 32.37
N ASN A 15 49.92 23.54 31.51
CA ASN A 15 49.11 23.95 30.37
C ASN A 15 49.00 22.86 29.28
N ASN A 16 50.08 22.13 29.00
CA ASN A 16 50.05 20.99 28.08
C ASN A 16 49.18 19.81 28.58
N ILE A 17 49.17 19.55 29.89
CA ILE A 17 48.31 18.51 30.50
C ILE A 17 46.82 18.90 30.37
N GLN A 18 46.49 20.17 30.61
CA GLN A 18 45.12 20.68 30.43
C GLN A 18 44.64 20.56 28.97
N GLN A 19 45.48 20.95 28.00
CA GLN A 19 45.11 20.85 26.58
C GLN A 19 44.95 19.40 26.08
N THR A 20 45.80 18.48 26.56
CA THR A 20 45.68 17.05 26.20
C THR A 20 44.47 16.39 26.83
N PHE A 21 44.08 16.79 28.05
CA PHE A 21 42.85 16.33 28.69
C PHE A 21 41.59 16.79 27.93
N VAL A 22 41.49 18.09 27.59
CA VAL A 22 40.35 18.63 26.82
C VAL A 22 40.23 17.95 25.45
N ARG A 23 41.34 17.71 24.76
CA ARG A 23 41.33 16.98 23.48
C ARG A 23 40.81 15.55 23.65
N LYS A 24 41.26 14.81 24.66
CA LYS A 24 40.81 13.44 24.93
C LYS A 24 39.32 13.37 25.29
N VAL A 25 38.83 14.33 26.08
CA VAL A 25 37.39 14.44 26.43
C VAL A 25 36.57 14.75 25.18
N ASN A 26 37.01 15.67 24.32
CA ASN A 26 36.31 15.98 23.07
C ASN A 26 36.25 14.76 22.13
N TYR A 27 37.36 14.02 21.98
CA TYR A 27 37.37 12.79 21.19
C TYR A 27 36.42 11.72 21.76
N LEU A 28 36.39 11.55 23.08
CA LEU A 28 35.47 10.62 23.73
C LEU A 28 34.00 11.03 23.52
N CYS A 29 33.67 12.32 23.63
CA CYS A 29 32.32 12.82 23.36
C CYS A 29 31.90 12.62 21.90
N ILE A 30 32.82 12.80 20.95
CA ILE A 30 32.54 12.55 19.52
C ILE A 30 32.29 11.06 19.27
N ILE A 31 33.11 10.17 19.83
CA ILE A 31 32.94 8.71 19.68
C ILE A 31 31.62 8.25 20.32
N LEU A 32 31.32 8.71 21.54
CA LEU A 32 30.04 8.42 22.19
C LEU A 32 28.88 8.98 21.38
N GLY A 33 29.01 10.19 20.84
CA GLY A 33 28.03 10.77 19.91
C GLY A 33 27.78 9.84 18.72
N VAL A 34 28.82 9.39 18.02
CA VAL A 34 28.67 8.49 16.86
C VAL A 34 28.02 7.17 17.24
N VAL A 35 28.34 6.60 18.41
CA VAL A 35 27.74 5.33 18.88
C VAL A 35 26.28 5.50 19.32
N PHE A 36 25.91 6.65 19.92
CA PHE A 36 24.52 6.93 20.29
C PHE A 36 23.66 7.41 19.12
N PHE A 37 24.27 8.03 18.10
CA PHE A 37 23.61 8.39 16.84
C PHE A 37 23.62 7.27 15.81
N SER A 38 24.32 6.16 16.06
CA SER A 38 24.16 4.92 15.29
C SER A 38 22.98 4.08 15.77
N CYS A 39 21.91 4.69 16.30
CA CYS A 39 20.59 4.05 16.30
C CYS A 39 20.38 3.54 14.88
N GLY A 40 20.32 2.20 14.74
CA GLY A 40 20.34 1.52 13.46
C GLY A 40 19.35 2.19 12.51
N ILE A 41 19.77 2.38 11.26
CA ILE A 41 18.86 2.83 10.20
C ILE A 41 17.65 1.90 10.28
N GLU A 42 16.49 2.47 10.59
CA GLU A 42 15.25 1.74 10.69
C GLU A 42 15.06 1.00 9.37
N GLU A 43 14.97 -0.33 9.44
CA GLU A 43 14.78 -1.15 8.26
C GLU A 43 13.36 -0.91 7.76
N TYR A 44 13.22 -0.06 6.74
CA TYR A 44 11.93 0.18 6.10
C TYR A 44 11.56 -1.04 5.25
N ILE A 45 10.68 -1.87 5.78
CA ILE A 45 10.13 -3.01 5.05
C ILE A 45 9.22 -2.49 3.94
N TYR A 46 9.57 -2.78 2.70
CA TYR A 46 8.81 -2.37 1.53
C TYR A 46 8.17 -3.59 0.85
N LEU A 47 6.84 -3.65 0.85
CA LEU A 47 6.10 -4.65 0.10
C LEU A 47 5.91 -4.20 -1.35
N PHE A 48 6.23 -5.07 -2.30
CA PHE A 48 6.14 -4.71 -3.71
C PHE A 48 4.69 -4.70 -4.20
N PRO A 49 4.21 -3.59 -4.79
CA PRO A 49 2.87 -3.54 -5.39
C PRO A 49 2.80 -4.41 -6.65
N VAL A 50 1.59 -4.83 -7.00
CA VAL A 50 1.32 -5.58 -8.23
C VAL A 50 1.68 -4.74 -9.46
N SER A 51 2.24 -5.40 -10.48
CA SER A 51 2.61 -4.79 -11.77
C SER A 51 1.92 -5.52 -12.93
N ASN A 52 2.00 -4.95 -14.14
CA ASN A 52 1.48 -5.56 -15.37
C ASN A 52 0.00 -5.97 -15.28
N VAL A 53 -0.85 -4.99 -14.98
CA VAL A 53 -2.30 -5.16 -15.01
C VAL A 53 -2.76 -5.16 -16.46
N SER A 54 -3.42 -6.24 -16.88
CA SER A 54 -4.06 -6.35 -18.19
C SER A 54 -5.55 -6.58 -18.02
N VAL A 55 -6.36 -5.68 -18.59
CA VAL A 55 -7.81 -5.82 -18.64
C VAL A 55 -8.18 -6.42 -20.00
N ASN A 56 -8.67 -7.65 -20.00
CA ASN A 56 -9.04 -8.39 -21.20
C ASN A 56 -10.56 -8.24 -21.44
N GLY A 57 -10.93 -7.15 -22.12
CA GLY A 57 -12.33 -6.84 -22.42
C GLY A 57 -13.11 -6.32 -21.21
N VAL A 58 -14.39 -6.67 -21.10
CA VAL A 58 -15.25 -6.30 -19.96
C VAL A 58 -15.31 -7.34 -18.85
N SER A 59 -14.75 -8.52 -19.10
CA SER A 59 -15.05 -9.72 -18.31
C SER A 59 -13.89 -10.20 -17.49
N SER A 60 -12.64 -9.77 -17.72
CA SER A 60 -11.53 -10.24 -16.90
C SER A 60 -10.37 -9.28 -16.69
N ILE A 61 -9.74 -9.40 -15.52
CA ILE A 61 -8.48 -8.73 -15.18
C ILE A 61 -7.45 -9.81 -14.87
N THR A 62 -6.30 -9.70 -15.53
CA THR A 62 -5.11 -10.53 -15.28
C THR A 62 -4.04 -9.67 -14.63
N ILE A 63 -3.46 -10.17 -13.55
CA ILE A 63 -2.40 -9.47 -12.80
C ILE A 63 -1.17 -10.35 -12.67
N THR A 64 0.01 -9.73 -12.66
CA THR A 64 1.27 -10.40 -12.35
C THR A 64 1.78 -9.93 -11.00
N THR A 65 1.88 -10.84 -10.04
CA THR A 65 2.44 -10.51 -8.72
C THR A 65 3.97 -10.46 -8.82
N PRO A 66 4.62 -9.43 -8.25
CA PRO A 66 6.07 -9.40 -8.13
C PRO A 66 6.58 -10.51 -7.20
N ASP A 67 7.84 -10.90 -7.36
CA ASP A 67 8.51 -11.78 -6.41
C ASP A 67 8.68 -11.08 -5.05
N GLN A 68 8.14 -11.69 -4.00
CA GLN A 68 8.22 -11.20 -2.61
C GLN A 68 9.31 -11.95 -1.81
N SER A 69 10.17 -12.74 -2.46
CA SER A 69 11.16 -13.59 -1.78
C SER A 69 12.09 -12.82 -0.82
N SER A 70 12.42 -11.57 -1.14
CA SER A 70 13.25 -10.70 -0.30
C SER A 70 12.56 -10.19 0.98
N VAL A 71 11.22 -10.25 1.02
CA VAL A 71 10.38 -9.78 2.14
C VAL A 71 9.42 -10.87 2.62
N ALA A 72 9.72 -12.15 2.34
CA ALA A 72 8.81 -13.26 2.57
C ALA A 72 8.43 -13.47 4.05
N SER A 73 9.27 -13.04 4.99
CA SER A 73 8.95 -13.06 6.43
C SER A 73 7.94 -12.01 6.86
N TYR A 74 7.74 -10.99 6.02
CA TYR A 74 6.87 -9.85 6.31
C TYR A 74 5.60 -9.88 5.46
N PHE A 75 5.68 -10.37 4.23
CA PHE A 75 4.54 -10.52 3.34
C PHE A 75 3.61 -11.66 3.81
N ASP A 76 2.30 -11.39 3.86
CA ASP A 76 1.27 -12.37 4.18
C ASP A 76 0.44 -12.72 2.93
N ARG A 77 -0.16 -11.70 2.29
CA ARG A 77 -1.14 -11.91 1.22
C ARG A 77 -1.43 -10.65 0.42
N TYR A 78 -2.24 -10.79 -0.64
CA TYR A 78 -2.83 -9.67 -1.36
C TYR A 78 -4.27 -9.43 -0.92
N LEU A 79 -4.63 -8.16 -0.74
CA LEU A 79 -6.00 -7.72 -0.45
C LEU A 79 -6.53 -6.98 -1.68
N ILE A 80 -7.67 -7.44 -2.21
CA ILE A 80 -8.35 -6.81 -3.33
C ILE A 80 -9.51 -6.00 -2.77
N PHE A 81 -9.58 -4.73 -3.10
CA PHE A 81 -10.69 -3.85 -2.71
C PHE A 81 -11.57 -3.59 -3.91
N TYR A 82 -12.88 -3.71 -3.74
CA TYR A 82 -13.83 -3.43 -4.81
C TYR A 82 -14.98 -2.55 -4.35
N ARG A 83 -15.57 -1.81 -5.30
CA ARG A 83 -16.82 -1.07 -5.10
C ARG A 83 -17.67 -1.10 -6.37
N ILE A 84 -18.98 -1.25 -6.20
CA ILE A 84 -19.96 -1.33 -7.30
C ILE A 84 -20.59 0.05 -7.53
N TYR A 85 -20.70 0.42 -8.80
CA TYR A 85 -21.31 1.67 -9.25
C TYR A 85 -22.33 1.38 -10.34
N LEU A 86 -23.43 2.12 -10.33
CA LEU A 86 -24.46 2.03 -11.36
C LEU A 86 -24.31 3.15 -12.39
N SER A 87 -24.69 2.85 -13.63
CA SER A 87 -24.71 3.80 -14.75
C SER A 87 -25.73 3.41 -15.82
N ASP A 88 -26.22 4.40 -16.56
CA ASP A 88 -27.02 4.19 -17.78
C ASP A 88 -26.15 4.06 -19.04
N ASN A 89 -24.86 4.39 -18.95
CA ASN A 89 -23.94 4.26 -20.08
C ASN A 89 -23.49 2.81 -20.25
N ASN A 90 -23.59 2.28 -21.46
CA ASN A 90 -23.11 0.93 -21.82
C ASN A 90 -21.77 1.04 -22.55
N LEU A 91 -20.68 0.71 -21.85
CA LEU A 91 -19.33 0.74 -22.39
C LEU A 91 -18.83 -0.68 -22.67
N SER A 92 -18.20 -0.87 -23.82
CA SER A 92 -17.57 -2.14 -24.23
C SER A 92 -16.14 -2.30 -23.70
N SER A 93 -15.56 -1.24 -23.14
CA SER A 93 -14.29 -1.22 -22.43
C SER A 93 -14.27 0.04 -21.56
N VAL A 94 -13.66 -0.03 -20.38
CA VAL A 94 -13.59 1.12 -19.46
C VAL A 94 -12.14 1.53 -19.26
N SER A 95 -11.84 2.79 -19.54
CA SER A 95 -10.56 3.43 -19.24
C SER A 95 -10.73 4.50 -18.15
N SER A 96 -9.63 5.05 -17.65
CA SER A 96 -9.66 6.09 -16.60
C SER A 96 -10.38 7.37 -17.05
N SER A 97 -10.44 7.67 -18.35
CA SER A 97 -11.17 8.83 -18.87
C SER A 97 -12.69 8.64 -18.88
N ASP A 98 -13.16 7.40 -18.82
CA ASP A 98 -14.59 7.09 -18.91
C ASP A 98 -15.30 7.13 -17.55
N LEU A 99 -14.53 7.14 -16.45
CA LEU A 99 -15.05 6.97 -15.09
C LEU A 99 -16.10 8.02 -14.72
N SER A 100 -15.93 9.27 -15.16
CA SER A 100 -16.89 10.35 -14.87
C SER A 100 -18.20 10.19 -15.65
N SER A 101 -18.15 9.55 -16.83
CA SER A 101 -19.34 9.21 -17.60
C SER A 101 -20.08 8.02 -17.00
N ILE A 102 -19.37 7.08 -16.36
CA ILE A 102 -20.00 5.96 -15.66
C ILE A 102 -20.70 6.49 -14.41
N ASN A 103 -19.92 7.10 -13.50
CA ASN A 103 -20.41 7.60 -12.23
C ASN A 103 -19.46 8.66 -11.67
N THR A 104 -19.97 9.84 -11.30
CA THR A 104 -19.12 10.94 -10.81
C THR A 104 -18.38 10.60 -9.51
N ALA A 105 -18.98 9.78 -8.63
CA ALA A 105 -18.32 9.28 -7.44
C ALA A 105 -17.19 8.31 -7.78
N MET A 106 -17.36 7.45 -8.80
CA MET A 106 -16.28 6.57 -9.30
C MET A 106 -15.05 7.38 -9.73
N ALA A 107 -15.23 8.45 -10.50
CA ALA A 107 -14.15 9.34 -10.89
C ALA A 107 -13.50 10.05 -9.69
N SER A 108 -14.30 10.47 -8.71
CA SER A 108 -13.82 11.09 -7.47
C SER A 108 -12.96 10.14 -6.64
N HIS A 109 -13.41 8.90 -6.45
CA HIS A 109 -12.65 7.86 -5.75
C HIS A 109 -11.35 7.51 -6.48
N TYR A 110 -11.40 7.38 -7.81
CA TYR A 110 -10.18 7.17 -8.61
C TYR A 110 -9.17 8.29 -8.42
N SER A 111 -9.61 9.55 -8.49
CA SER A 111 -8.75 10.71 -8.27
C SER A 111 -8.14 10.70 -6.86
N TYR A 112 -8.93 10.39 -5.82
CA TYR A 112 -8.45 10.27 -4.45
C TYR A 112 -7.34 9.21 -4.33
N PHE A 113 -7.58 7.99 -4.81
CA PHE A 113 -6.61 6.90 -4.70
C PHE A 113 -5.38 7.07 -5.61
N SER A 114 -5.49 7.81 -6.72
CA SER A 114 -4.37 8.07 -7.63
C SER A 114 -3.17 8.75 -6.95
N THR A 115 -3.42 9.49 -5.86
CA THR A 115 -2.37 10.11 -5.04
C THR A 115 -1.49 9.10 -4.31
N TYR A 116 -2.05 7.92 -4.01
CA TYR A 116 -1.37 6.78 -3.36
C TYR A 116 -0.76 5.80 -4.38
N THR A 117 -1.28 5.76 -5.62
CA THR A 117 -0.73 4.88 -6.68
C THR A 117 0.52 5.47 -7.34
N SER A 118 0.82 6.75 -7.11
CA SER A 118 1.97 7.42 -7.73
C SER A 118 3.30 6.91 -7.16
N THR A 119 4.17 6.40 -8.03
CA THR A 119 5.56 6.01 -7.69
C THR A 119 6.41 7.19 -7.22
N ALA A 120 5.95 8.44 -7.34
CA ALA A 120 6.67 9.59 -6.78
C ALA A 120 6.52 9.70 -5.25
N ASN A 121 5.55 8.99 -4.66
CA ASN A 121 5.15 9.13 -3.26
C ASN A 121 5.50 7.89 -2.42
N TYR A 122 6.73 7.39 -2.51
CA TYR A 122 7.22 6.28 -1.66
C TYR A 122 7.24 6.63 -0.16
N SER A 123 7.08 7.91 0.21
CA SER A 123 7.09 8.37 1.60
C SER A 123 5.73 8.24 2.32
N VAL A 124 4.66 7.81 1.65
CA VAL A 124 3.37 7.60 2.32
C VAL A 124 3.37 6.20 2.93
N VAL A 125 3.87 6.11 4.16
CA VAL A 125 3.79 4.87 4.95
C VAL A 125 2.31 4.57 5.16
N SER A 126 1.85 3.49 4.55
CA SER A 126 0.43 3.20 4.37
C SER A 126 -0.12 2.38 5.54
N TYR A 127 0.07 2.81 6.79
CA TYR A 127 -0.23 2.00 7.99
C TYR A 127 -1.72 1.62 8.15
N ASN A 128 -2.66 2.25 7.44
CA ASN A 128 -4.11 1.98 7.55
C ASN A 128 -4.83 1.91 6.19
N MET A 129 -4.23 1.29 5.15
CA MET A 129 -4.84 1.29 3.81
C MET A 129 -6.23 0.64 3.79
N SER A 130 -6.42 -0.45 4.54
CA SER A 130 -7.74 -1.10 4.66
C SER A 130 -8.78 -0.14 5.22
N ASP A 131 -8.47 0.61 6.28
CA ASP A 131 -9.39 1.61 6.83
C ASP A 131 -9.71 2.73 5.83
N ILE A 132 -8.73 3.17 5.04
CA ILE A 132 -8.94 4.21 4.02
C ILE A 132 -9.92 3.69 2.95
N PHE A 133 -9.75 2.45 2.48
CA PHE A 133 -10.69 1.83 1.54
C PHE A 133 -12.09 1.67 2.15
N ASN A 134 -12.18 1.18 3.39
CA ASN A 134 -13.46 0.99 4.09
C ASN A 134 -14.18 2.32 4.32
N GLN A 135 -13.47 3.40 4.69
CA GLN A 135 -14.04 4.75 4.81
C GLN A 135 -14.54 5.32 3.48
N LYS A 136 -14.05 4.79 2.35
CA LYS A 136 -14.53 5.09 1.00
C LYS A 136 -15.52 4.07 0.48
N GLY A 137 -16.09 3.20 1.34
CA GLY A 137 -17.11 2.22 0.97
C GLY A 137 -16.60 1.14 0.01
N PHE A 138 -15.30 0.84 0.03
CA PHE A 138 -14.76 -0.32 -0.67
C PHE A 138 -14.77 -1.53 0.25
N TYR A 139 -14.94 -2.71 -0.34
CA TYR A 139 -15.03 -3.98 0.35
C TYR A 139 -13.83 -4.85 0.03
N GLU A 140 -13.33 -5.54 1.06
CA GLU A 140 -12.17 -6.40 0.94
C GLU A 140 -12.54 -7.80 0.43
N LEU A 141 -11.76 -8.28 -0.53
CA LEU A 141 -11.66 -9.64 -1.02
C LEU A 141 -10.23 -10.12 -0.77
N SER A 142 -10.06 -11.01 0.21
CA SER A 142 -8.75 -11.53 0.60
C SER A 142 -8.32 -12.69 -0.32
N VAL A 143 -7.05 -12.69 -0.76
CA VAL A 143 -6.47 -13.74 -1.63
C VAL A 143 -5.10 -14.19 -1.12
N THR A 144 -4.90 -15.49 -0.94
CA THR A 144 -3.68 -16.09 -0.36
C THR A 144 -2.66 -16.62 -1.38
N ASP A 145 -2.88 -16.51 -2.69
CA ASP A 145 -2.07 -17.22 -3.70
C ASP A 145 -1.59 -16.33 -4.87
N SER A 146 -0.58 -16.83 -5.61
CA SER A 146 0.35 -16.07 -6.46
C SER A 146 -0.15 -15.57 -7.82
N SER A 147 -1.35 -15.95 -8.29
CA SER A 147 -1.86 -15.51 -9.60
C SER A 147 -3.37 -15.36 -9.55
N VAL A 148 -3.93 -14.21 -9.92
CA VAL A 148 -5.36 -13.92 -9.76
C VAL A 148 -5.96 -13.57 -11.12
N ASN A 149 -6.87 -14.40 -11.62
CA ASN A 149 -7.76 -14.02 -12.71
C ASN A 149 -9.12 -13.67 -12.13
N LEU A 150 -9.56 -12.42 -12.28
CA LEU A 150 -10.91 -11.99 -11.92
C LEU A 150 -11.81 -12.18 -13.14
N THR A 151 -12.94 -12.88 -13.03
CA THR A 151 -13.94 -12.94 -14.11
C THR A 151 -15.33 -12.51 -13.63
N SER A 152 -16.08 -11.73 -14.43
CA SER A 152 -17.53 -11.45 -14.22
C SER A 152 -18.40 -12.32 -15.13
N ASP A 153 -19.49 -12.88 -14.60
CA ASP A 153 -20.55 -13.55 -15.37
C ASP A 153 -21.91 -12.82 -15.22
N SER A 154 -23.01 -13.43 -15.68
CA SER A 154 -24.38 -12.85 -15.63
C SER A 154 -25.00 -12.81 -14.22
N SER A 155 -24.25 -13.31 -13.24
CA SER A 155 -24.35 -12.99 -11.83
C SER A 155 -23.04 -12.30 -11.43
N VAL A 156 -23.00 -11.46 -10.40
CA VAL A 156 -21.72 -10.92 -9.91
C VAL A 156 -20.99 -12.01 -9.14
N THR A 157 -20.62 -13.09 -9.81
CA THR A 157 -19.72 -14.11 -9.27
C THR A 157 -18.34 -13.74 -9.74
N PHE A 158 -17.58 -13.05 -8.88
CA PHE A 158 -16.15 -12.84 -9.14
C PHE A 158 -15.46 -14.18 -8.95
N THR A 159 -15.16 -14.87 -10.06
CA THR A 159 -14.37 -16.09 -9.98
C THR A 159 -12.92 -15.71 -10.01
N LEU A 160 -12.24 -15.99 -8.91
CA LEU A 160 -10.81 -15.86 -8.77
C LEU A 160 -10.16 -17.17 -9.24
N THR A 161 -9.63 -17.20 -10.47
CA THR A 161 -8.95 -18.39 -10.99
C THR A 161 -7.45 -18.26 -10.82
N LEU A 162 -6.87 -19.06 -9.92
CA LEU A 162 -5.43 -19.16 -9.77
C LEU A 162 -4.85 -20.16 -10.79
N ASN A 163 -3.61 -19.96 -11.23
CA ASN A 163 -2.88 -20.85 -12.14
C ASN A 163 -2.75 -22.29 -11.60
N SER A 164 -3.07 -22.53 -10.32
CA SER A 164 -3.12 -23.86 -9.69
C SER A 164 -4.49 -24.57 -9.81
N GLY A 165 -5.50 -23.97 -10.47
CA GLY A 165 -6.82 -24.57 -10.64
C GLY A 165 -7.71 -24.56 -9.38
N LEU A 166 -7.24 -23.95 -8.29
CA LEU A 166 -7.99 -23.76 -7.05
C LEU A 166 -8.89 -22.52 -7.16
N ARG A 167 -10.19 -22.69 -6.86
CA ARG A 167 -11.20 -21.61 -6.83
C ARG A 167 -11.38 -21.14 -5.39
N TYR A 168 -11.12 -19.88 -5.11
CA TYR A 168 -11.40 -19.29 -3.79
C TYR A 168 -12.77 -18.59 -3.77
N LYS A 169 -13.23 -18.35 -2.55
CA LYS A 169 -14.57 -17.88 -2.15
C LYS A 169 -15.10 -16.78 -3.07
N SER A 170 -15.98 -17.15 -3.99
CA SER A 170 -16.76 -16.22 -4.79
C SER A 170 -17.84 -15.61 -3.91
N ARG A 171 -17.92 -14.28 -3.84
CA ARG A 171 -19.16 -13.62 -3.43
C ARG A 171 -19.98 -13.47 -4.70
N SER A 172 -21.16 -14.09 -4.72
CA SER A 172 -22.13 -13.93 -5.80
C SER A 172 -23.10 -12.83 -5.38
N PHE A 173 -23.12 -11.70 -6.09
CA PHE A 173 -24.25 -10.77 -6.00
C PHE A 173 -25.19 -11.05 -7.17
N SER A 174 -26.47 -11.26 -6.89
CA SER A 174 -27.46 -11.31 -7.98
C SER A 174 -27.84 -9.88 -8.36
N LYS A 175 -28.25 -9.67 -9.62
CA LYS A 175 -28.85 -8.39 -10.06
C LYS A 175 -30.05 -7.98 -9.18
N SER A 176 -30.72 -8.94 -8.53
CA SER A 176 -31.79 -8.67 -7.55
C SER A 176 -31.31 -8.19 -6.19
N ASP A 177 -30.04 -8.39 -5.84
CA ASP A 177 -29.44 -7.85 -4.60
C ASP A 177 -28.99 -6.40 -4.81
N ILE A 178 -28.60 -6.03 -6.03
CA ILE A 178 -28.16 -4.67 -6.43
C ILE A 178 -29.33 -3.67 -6.51
N ASN A 179 -30.58 -4.15 -6.53
CA ASN A 179 -31.76 -3.36 -6.88
C ASN A 179 -32.76 -3.21 -5.71
N LYS A 180 -32.35 -3.49 -4.47
CA LYS A 180 -33.21 -3.39 -3.29
C LYS A 180 -32.85 -2.17 -2.45
N ASN A 181 -33.52 -1.05 -2.71
CA ASN A 181 -33.70 0.13 -1.83
C ASN A 181 -34.05 -0.23 -0.37
N GLY A 182 -33.15 -0.86 0.38
CA GLY A 182 -33.51 -1.61 1.56
C GLY A 182 -32.35 -1.70 2.52
N ASN A 183 -32.05 -0.57 3.18
CA ASN A 183 -31.35 -0.38 4.47
C ASN A 183 -29.99 -1.10 4.74
N ASP A 184 -29.57 -2.06 3.92
CA ASP A 184 -28.29 -2.77 3.96
C ASP A 184 -27.41 -2.43 2.73
N ASP A 185 -27.90 -1.53 1.84
CA ASP A 185 -27.37 -1.20 0.51
C ASP A 185 -26.28 -0.10 0.54
N GLU A 186 -25.33 -0.15 1.48
CA GLU A 186 -24.14 0.73 1.43
C GLU A 186 -23.14 0.31 0.32
N ASP A 187 -23.36 -0.86 -0.28
CA ASP A 187 -22.47 -1.52 -1.24
C ASP A 187 -22.51 -0.92 -2.66
N VAL A 188 -23.54 -0.14 -3.01
CA VAL A 188 -23.85 0.26 -4.40
C VAL A 188 -24.03 1.78 -4.50
N GLU A 189 -23.28 2.43 -5.39
CA GLU A 189 -23.35 3.88 -5.59
C GLU A 189 -24.04 4.25 -6.91
N GLY A 190 -25.07 5.09 -6.84
CA GLY A 190 -25.77 5.69 -7.99
C GLY A 190 -27.02 4.96 -8.45
N THR A 191 -27.46 5.26 -9.68
CA THR A 191 -28.62 4.64 -10.34
C THR A 191 -28.27 4.28 -11.78
N GLY A 192 -28.84 3.19 -12.33
CA GLY A 192 -28.69 2.88 -13.75
C GLY A 192 -28.98 1.44 -14.12
N GLN A 193 -28.99 1.15 -15.42
CA GLN A 193 -29.26 -0.20 -15.96
C GLN A 193 -28.05 -1.13 -15.95
N TYR A 194 -26.84 -0.57 -15.90
CA TYR A 194 -25.58 -1.30 -15.92
C TYR A 194 -24.86 -1.12 -14.59
N ALA A 195 -24.15 -2.17 -14.16
CA ALA A 195 -23.30 -2.13 -12.98
C ALA A 195 -21.83 -2.29 -13.38
N TYR A 196 -20.97 -1.51 -12.74
CA TYR A 196 -19.54 -1.46 -12.97
C TYR A 196 -18.81 -1.63 -11.65
N VAL A 197 -17.73 -2.40 -11.66
CA VAL A 197 -16.97 -2.75 -10.46
C VAL A 197 -15.56 -2.22 -10.60
N MET A 198 -15.18 -1.29 -9.73
CA MET A 198 -13.83 -0.76 -9.68
C MET A 198 -12.99 -1.60 -8.71
N PHE A 199 -11.79 -1.97 -9.13
CA PHE A 199 -10.89 -2.81 -8.34
C PHE A 199 -9.56 -2.11 -8.02
N TYR A 200 -9.10 -2.33 -6.80
CA TYR A 200 -7.75 -2.03 -6.34
C TYR A 200 -7.13 -3.28 -5.71
N ILE A 201 -5.81 -3.36 -5.70
CA ILE A 201 -5.07 -4.40 -4.98
C ILE A 201 -3.94 -3.78 -4.17
N ILE A 202 -3.69 -4.36 -3.00
CA ILE A 202 -2.56 -4.00 -2.13
C ILE A 202 -1.88 -5.28 -1.63
N ALA A 203 -0.56 -5.26 -1.46
CA ALA A 203 0.15 -6.27 -0.70
C ALA A 203 0.02 -5.96 0.80
N PHE A 204 -0.21 -6.98 1.62
CA PHE A 204 -0.38 -6.90 3.06
C PHE A 204 0.62 -7.80 3.76
N GLY A 205 1.07 -7.35 4.93
CA GLY A 205 2.03 -8.06 5.76
C GLY A 205 2.09 -7.53 7.19
N THR A 206 3.04 -8.06 7.95
CA THR A 206 3.33 -7.61 9.33
C THR A 206 4.82 -7.36 9.50
N ASP A 207 5.19 -6.28 10.20
CA ASP A 207 6.59 -5.98 10.54
C ASP A 207 7.09 -6.82 11.74
N THR A 208 8.35 -6.60 12.15
CA THR A 208 8.96 -7.29 13.30
C THR A 208 8.28 -6.99 14.65
N GLY A 209 7.55 -5.87 14.74
CA GLY A 209 6.75 -5.49 15.91
C GLY A 209 5.32 -6.02 15.88
N GLY A 210 4.91 -6.70 14.81
CA GLY A 210 3.54 -7.16 14.58
C GLY A 210 2.59 -6.08 14.06
N SER A 211 3.10 -4.91 13.67
CA SER A 211 2.29 -3.85 13.05
C SER A 211 1.98 -4.22 11.60
N ALA A 212 0.77 -3.85 11.15
CA ALA A 212 0.37 -4.05 9.76
C ALA A 212 1.19 -3.15 8.83
N ILE A 213 1.68 -3.73 7.73
CA ILE A 213 2.36 -3.02 6.65
C ILE A 213 1.62 -3.28 5.33
N TYR A 214 1.60 -2.26 4.48
CA TYR A 214 0.87 -2.30 3.22
C TYR A 214 1.73 -1.72 2.09
N SER A 215 1.63 -2.29 0.89
CA SER A 215 2.15 -1.62 -0.31
C SER A 215 1.26 -0.45 -0.69
N ASN A 216 1.78 0.40 -1.59
CA ASN A 216 0.92 1.33 -2.33
C ASN A 216 -0.16 0.55 -3.09
N PRO A 217 -1.37 1.12 -3.23
CA PRO A 217 -2.42 0.50 -4.01
C PRO A 217 -2.13 0.54 -5.50
N THR A 218 -2.53 -0.52 -6.18
CA THR A 218 -2.54 -0.60 -7.65
C THR A 218 -4.00 -0.61 -8.11
N TRP A 219 -4.38 0.33 -8.98
CA TRP A 219 -5.67 0.27 -9.67
C TRP A 219 -5.65 -0.87 -10.69
N LEU A 220 -6.61 -1.78 -10.58
CA LEU A 220 -6.70 -2.95 -11.44
C LEU A 220 -7.56 -2.73 -12.69
N GLY A 221 -8.44 -1.73 -12.65
CA GLY A 221 -9.38 -1.47 -13.73
C GLY A 221 -10.82 -1.46 -13.25
N VAL A 222 -11.74 -1.47 -14.22
CA VAL A 222 -13.18 -1.54 -14.01
C VAL A 222 -13.73 -2.66 -14.89
N LEU A 223 -14.53 -3.56 -14.30
CA LEU A 223 -15.29 -4.58 -15.04
C LEU A 223 -16.75 -4.19 -15.13
N LYS A 224 -17.40 -4.53 -16.25
CA LYS A 224 -18.85 -4.43 -16.37
C LYS A 224 -19.47 -5.75 -15.89
N ILE A 225 -20.56 -5.64 -15.15
CA ILE A 225 -21.44 -6.77 -14.83
C ILE A 225 -22.51 -6.82 -15.92
N GLU A 226 -22.68 -7.98 -16.56
CA GLU A 226 -23.71 -8.21 -17.59
C GLU A 226 -25.02 -8.74 -16.99
#